data_AF-A0A7X9C2X6-F1
#
_entry.id   AF-A0A7X9C2X6-F1
#
_cell.length_a   1.000
_cell.length_b   1.000
_cell.length_c   1.000
_cell.angle_alpha   90.00
_cell.angle_beta   90.00
_cell.angle_gamma   90.00
#
_symmetry.space_group_name_H-M   'P 1'
#
loop_
_entity.id
_entity.type
_entity.pdbx_description
1 polymer ?
#
loop_
_entity_poly.entity_id
_entity_poly.type
_entity_poly.pdbx_seq_one_letter_code
_entity_poly.pdbx_strand_id
1 'polypeptide(L)'
;MEAKKAKIYKQAIEVAEKKKCFFIEQLVAFLPIVKSTFYDYFPVGSDELNAIKAILEKNRVEVKTSMYNKWFKSDNPTLQIALMKLIATDEEAHRLNGTRQQLDMTSTDGSMSPKAIEVTVRKSDENKT
;
A
#
# COMPACT_ATOMS: atom_id res chain seq x y z
N MET A 1 -29.23 -22.99 -9.59
CA MET A 1 -28.24 -21.89 -9.51
C MET A 1 -27.01 -22.26 -8.69
N GLU A 2 -27.15 -23.09 -7.65
CA GLU A 2 -26.04 -23.48 -6.76
C GLU A 2 -24.85 -24.15 -7.44
N ALA A 3 -25.08 -24.99 -8.46
CA ALA A 3 -23.98 -25.65 -9.18
C ALA A 3 -23.02 -24.66 -9.88
N LYS A 4 -23.53 -23.53 -10.38
CA LYS A 4 -22.69 -22.48 -10.99
C LYS A 4 -21.91 -21.73 -9.91
N LYS A 5 -22.54 -21.35 -8.80
CA LYS A 5 -21.89 -20.71 -7.65
C LYS A 5 -20.74 -21.58 -7.12
N ALA A 6 -20.98 -22.86 -6.87
CA ALA A 6 -19.96 -23.79 -6.36
C ALA A 6 -18.78 -23.95 -7.33
N LYS A 7 -19.05 -23.99 -8.65
CA LYS A 7 -17.99 -24.03 -9.67
C LYS A 7 -17.13 -22.77 -9.66
N ILE A 8 -17.75 -21.59 -9.61
CA ILE A 8 -17.04 -20.31 -9.51
C ILE A 8 -16.23 -20.25 -8.22
N TYR A 9 -16.77 -20.72 -7.09
CA TYR A 9 -16.07 -20.70 -5.80
C TYR A 9 -14.77 -21.52 -5.86
N LYS A 10 -14.83 -22.75 -6.39
CA LYS A 10 -13.64 -23.59 -6.57
C LYS A 10 -12.61 -22.92 -7.49
N GLN A 11 -13.07 -22.33 -8.60
CA GLN A 11 -12.19 -21.58 -9.51
C GLN A 11 -11.57 -20.36 -8.83
N ALA A 12 -12.32 -19.65 -7.99
CA ALA A 12 -11.84 -18.49 -7.26
C ALA A 12 -10.70 -18.85 -6.30
N ILE A 13 -10.85 -19.94 -5.53
CA ILE A 13 -9.79 -20.44 -4.64
C ILE A 13 -8.55 -20.82 -5.46
N GLU A 14 -8.71 -21.63 -6.50
CA GLU A 14 -7.61 -22.13 -7.31
C GLU A 14 -6.83 -20.98 -7.98
N VAL A 15 -7.54 -19.99 -8.52
CA VAL A 15 -6.94 -18.81 -9.13
C VAL A 15 -6.25 -17.94 -8.09
N ALA A 16 -6.88 -17.71 -6.93
CA ALA A 16 -6.30 -16.92 -5.87
C ALA A 16 -4.96 -17.49 -5.39
N GLU A 17 -4.87 -18.82 -5.24
CA GLU A 17 -3.63 -19.50 -4.85
C GLU A 17 -2.59 -19.54 -5.98
N LYS A 18 -2.96 -19.98 -7.18
CA LYS A 18 -2.00 -20.17 -8.29
C LYS A 18 -1.44 -18.88 -8.85
N LYS A 19 -2.29 -17.85 -8.99
CA LYS A 19 -1.89 -16.56 -9.58
C LYS A 19 -1.49 -15.52 -8.52
N LYS A 20 -1.53 -15.88 -7.24
CA LYS A 20 -1.27 -14.98 -6.10
C LYS A 20 -2.02 -13.64 -6.23
N CYS A 21 -3.34 -13.71 -6.34
CA CYS A 21 -4.17 -12.51 -6.38
C CYS A 21 -4.10 -11.75 -5.04
N PHE A 22 -4.14 -10.42 -5.10
CA PHE A 22 -4.03 -9.56 -3.92
C PHE A 22 -5.35 -8.86 -3.54
N PHE A 23 -6.24 -8.67 -4.50
CA PHE A 23 -7.52 -7.99 -4.29
C PHE A 23 -8.62 -8.61 -5.14
N ILE A 24 -9.88 -8.35 -4.78
CA ILE A 24 -11.04 -9.02 -5.36
C ILE A 24 -11.18 -8.67 -6.85
N GLU A 25 -10.92 -7.43 -7.25
CA GLU A 25 -11.01 -7.00 -8.65
C GLU A 25 -10.04 -7.78 -9.54
N GLN A 26 -8.83 -8.05 -9.06
CA GLN A 26 -7.86 -8.86 -9.77
C GLN A 26 -8.34 -10.31 -9.90
N LEU A 27 -8.91 -10.86 -8.82
CA LEU A 27 -9.47 -12.21 -8.84
C LEU A 27 -10.63 -12.31 -9.83
N VAL A 28 -11.56 -11.36 -9.80
CA VAL A 28 -12.72 -11.31 -10.70
C VAL A 28 -12.30 -11.18 -12.16
N ALA A 29 -11.22 -10.45 -12.47
CA ALA A 29 -10.69 -10.35 -13.83
C ALA A 29 -10.23 -11.70 -14.42
N PHE A 30 -9.96 -12.70 -13.58
CA PHE A 30 -9.61 -14.05 -14.01
C PHE A 30 -10.79 -15.03 -14.00
N LEU A 31 -11.94 -14.61 -13.46
CA LEU A 31 -13.16 -15.42 -13.44
C LEU A 31 -14.05 -15.05 -14.64
N PRO A 32 -14.81 -16.00 -15.19
CA PRO A 32 -15.71 -15.75 -16.31
C PRO A 32 -17.02 -15.09 -15.86
N ILE A 33 -16.96 -14.12 -14.94
CA ILE A 33 -18.11 -13.41 -14.37
C ILE A 33 -17.79 -11.93 -14.16
N VAL A 34 -18.83 -11.10 -14.16
CA VAL A 34 -18.71 -9.68 -13.82
C VAL A 34 -18.70 -9.46 -12.31
N LYS A 35 -18.16 -8.32 -11.88
CA LYS A 35 -18.02 -7.95 -10.46
C LYS A 35 -19.36 -7.93 -9.71
N SER A 36 -20.44 -7.47 -10.33
CA SER A 36 -21.79 -7.50 -9.73
C SER A 36 -22.20 -8.93 -9.39
N THR A 37 -22.14 -9.84 -10.38
CA THR A 37 -22.47 -11.26 -10.19
C THR A 37 -21.60 -11.96 -9.16
N PHE A 38 -20.34 -11.53 -8.99
CA PHE A 38 -19.48 -12.05 -7.93
C PHE A 38 -20.04 -11.75 -6.54
N TYR A 39 -20.45 -10.51 -6.27
CA TYR A 39 -21.04 -10.16 -4.96
C TYR A 39 -22.46 -10.68 -4.79
N ASP A 40 -23.20 -10.90 -5.88
CA ASP A 40 -24.49 -11.60 -5.83
C ASP A 40 -24.31 -13.08 -5.39
N TYR A 41 -23.24 -13.72 -5.84
CA TYR A 41 -22.92 -15.11 -5.47
C TYR A 41 -22.27 -15.23 -4.08
N PHE A 42 -21.44 -14.24 -3.72
CA PHE A 42 -20.68 -14.18 -2.48
C PHE A 42 -20.95 -12.85 -1.76
N PRO A 43 -22.10 -12.74 -1.08
CA PRO A 43 -22.49 -11.50 -0.41
C PRO A 43 -21.53 -11.15 0.73
N VAL A 44 -21.52 -9.87 1.10
CA VAL A 44 -20.68 -9.38 2.19
C VAL A 44 -21.05 -10.11 3.49
N GLY A 45 -20.05 -10.69 4.15
CA GLY A 45 -20.24 -11.45 5.39
C GLY A 45 -20.45 -12.95 5.19
N SER A 46 -20.52 -13.45 3.95
CA SER A 46 -20.59 -14.90 3.71
C SER A 46 -19.27 -15.59 4.03
N ASP A 47 -19.35 -16.85 4.49
CA ASP A 47 -18.18 -17.66 4.81
C ASP A 47 -17.27 -17.86 3.59
N GLU A 48 -17.86 -18.01 2.40
CA GLU A 48 -17.10 -18.15 1.15
C GLU A 48 -16.31 -16.89 0.82
N LEU A 49 -16.93 -15.71 0.98
CA LEU A 49 -16.24 -14.45 0.74
C LEU A 49 -15.12 -14.24 1.76
N ASN A 50 -15.35 -14.60 3.03
CA ASN A 50 -14.34 -14.53 4.08
C ASN A 50 -13.16 -15.46 3.80
N ALA A 51 -13.42 -16.68 3.34
CA ALA A 51 -12.38 -17.63 2.94
C ALA A 51 -11.54 -17.08 1.75
N ILE A 52 -12.19 -16.53 0.72
CA ILE A 52 -11.50 -15.89 -0.40
C ILE A 52 -10.62 -14.74 0.09
N LYS A 53 -11.17 -13.84 0.92
CA LYS A 53 -10.41 -12.71 1.49
C LYS A 53 -9.23 -13.17 2.33
N ALA A 54 -9.37 -14.25 3.10
CA ALA A 54 -8.29 -14.82 3.89
C ALA A 54 -7.12 -15.31 2.99
N ILE A 55 -7.43 -15.95 1.86
CA ILE A 55 -6.42 -16.36 0.88
C ILE A 55 -5.72 -15.13 0.28
N LEU A 56 -6.49 -14.10 -0.12
CA LEU A 56 -5.92 -12.87 -0.67
C LEU A 56 -5.01 -12.17 0.35
N GLU A 57 -5.41 -12.10 1.62
CA GLU A 57 -4.58 -11.48 2.66
C GLU A 57 -3.32 -12.32 2.95
N LYS A 58 -3.44 -13.66 3.00
CA LYS A 58 -2.29 -14.56 3.10
C LYS A 58 -1.28 -14.32 1.97
N ASN A 59 -1.75 -14.20 0.72
CA ASN A 59 -0.89 -13.89 -0.42
C ASN A 59 -0.18 -12.54 -0.27
N ARG A 60 -0.89 -11.50 0.20
CA ARG A 60 -0.30 -10.17 0.43
C ARG A 60 0.79 -10.23 1.50
N VAL A 61 0.52 -10.89 2.62
CA VAL A 61 1.48 -11.06 3.71
C VAL A 61 2.70 -11.83 3.22
N GLU A 62 2.50 -12.96 2.52
CA GLU A 62 3.60 -13.79 2.02
C GLU A 62 4.53 -13.01 1.06
N VAL A 63 3.96 -12.25 0.12
CA VAL A 63 4.74 -11.44 -0.82
C VAL A 63 5.46 -10.29 -0.11
N LYS A 64 4.81 -9.60 0.83
CA LYS A 64 5.46 -8.56 1.65
C LYS A 64 6.64 -9.12 2.43
N THR A 65 6.44 -10.25 3.13
CA THR A 65 7.49 -10.94 3.88
C THR A 65 8.63 -11.38 2.96
N SER A 66 8.32 -11.90 1.77
CA SER A 66 9.33 -12.23 0.75
C SER A 66 10.15 -11.01 0.33
N MET A 67 9.49 -9.85 0.12
CA MET A 67 10.16 -8.59 -0.22
C MET A 67 11.03 -8.10 0.93
N TYR A 68 10.54 -8.11 2.17
CA TYR A 68 11.32 -7.72 3.35
C TYR A 68 12.56 -8.59 3.52
N ASN A 69 12.44 -9.90 3.35
CA ASN A 69 13.57 -10.83 3.41
C ASN A 69 14.61 -10.53 2.31
N LYS A 70 14.16 -10.16 1.10
CA LYS A 70 15.07 -9.76 0.02
C LYS A 70 15.76 -8.43 0.32
N TRP A 71 15.05 -7.45 0.88
CA TRP A 71 15.61 -6.14 1.21
C TRP A 71 16.59 -6.24 2.38
N PHE A 72 16.28 -7.05 3.38
CA PHE A 72 17.14 -7.30 4.53
C PHE A 72 18.48 -7.95 4.13
N LYS A 73 18.44 -8.87 3.16
CA LYS A 73 19.64 -9.56 2.65
C LYS A 73 20.35 -8.80 1.51
N SER A 74 19.82 -7.67 1.07
CA SER A 74 20.38 -6.92 -0.05
C SER A 74 21.46 -5.96 0.43
N ASP A 75 22.55 -5.84 -0.33
CA ASP A 75 23.59 -4.83 -0.10
C ASP A 75 23.25 -3.46 -0.72
N ASN A 76 22.06 -3.30 -1.32
CA ASN A 76 21.63 -2.03 -1.88
C ASN A 76 21.19 -1.07 -0.76
N PRO A 77 21.90 0.06 -0.54
CA PRO A 77 21.59 0.99 0.55
C PRO A 77 20.17 1.56 0.46
N THR A 78 19.64 1.72 -0.77
CA THR A 78 18.28 2.24 -0.99
C THR A 78 17.22 1.27 -0.47
N LEU A 79 17.41 -0.04 -0.69
CA LEU A 79 16.48 -1.07 -0.22
C LEU A 79 16.55 -1.23 1.30
N GLN A 80 17.75 -1.11 1.88
CA GLN A 80 17.93 -1.13 3.33
C GLN A 80 17.27 0.08 4.01
N ILE A 81 17.44 1.29 3.46
CA ILE A 81 16.77 2.49 3.95
C ILE A 81 15.24 2.36 3.80
N ALA A 82 14.76 1.84 2.67
CA ALA A 82 13.33 1.61 2.46
C ALA A 82 12.76 0.61 3.49
N LEU A 83 13.46 -0.48 3.76
CA LEU A 83 13.07 -1.43 4.81
C LEU A 83 13.05 -0.76 6.18
N MET A 84 14.08 0.02 6.51
CA MET A 84 14.18 0.74 7.79
C MET A 84 13.01 1.71 7.96
N LYS A 85 12.61 2.44 6.92
CA LYS A 85 11.42 3.32 6.96
C LYS A 85 10.11 2.57 7.24
N LEU A 86 9.99 1.31 6.80
CA LEU A 86 8.77 0.53 6.98
C LEU A 86 8.67 -0.12 8.37
N ILE A 87 9.80 -0.44 9.00
CA ILE A 87 9.85 -1.08 10.33
C ILE A 87 10.13 -0.10 11.47
N ALA A 88 10.61 1.09 11.15
CA ALA A 88 10.93 2.15 12.11
C ALA A 88 9.69 2.62 12.86
N THR A 89 9.91 3.01 14.11
CA THR A 89 8.95 3.84 14.85
C THR A 89 8.82 5.22 14.21
N ASP A 90 7.72 5.94 14.48
CA ASP A 90 7.48 7.27 13.91
C ASP A 90 8.66 8.24 14.17
N GLU A 91 9.30 8.16 15.34
CA GLU A 91 10.48 8.97 15.66
C GLU A 91 11.71 8.62 14.81
N GLU A 92 11.97 7.33 14.61
CA GLU A 92 13.10 6.86 13.80
C GLU A 92 12.87 7.18 12.32
N ALA A 93 11.66 6.99 11.81
CA ALA A 93 11.26 7.33 10.45
C ALA A 93 11.40 8.85 10.20
N HIS A 94 11.03 9.67 11.19
CA HIS A 94 11.20 11.12 11.13
C HIS A 94 12.67 11.53 11.03
N ARG A 95 13.54 10.97 11.88
CA ARG A 95 15.00 11.22 11.81
C ARG A 95 15.60 10.77 10.48
N LEU A 96 15.14 9.64 9.95
CA LEU A 96 15.62 9.06 8.69
C LEU A 96 15.17 9.85 7.45
N ASN A 97 14.04 10.56 7.51
CA ASN A 97 13.55 11.41 6.42
C ASN A 97 14.21 12.80 6.39
N GLY A 98 15.01 13.17 7.40
CA GLY A 98 15.84 14.38 7.40
C GLY A 98 15.08 15.70 7.56
N THR A 99 13.75 15.69 7.56
CA THR A 99 12.95 16.91 7.70
C THR A 99 12.73 17.25 9.17
N ARG A 100 13.65 18.02 9.77
CA ARG A 100 13.53 18.58 11.14
C ARG A 100 12.36 19.58 11.32
N GLN A 101 11.47 19.73 10.34
CA GLN A 101 10.31 20.63 10.44
C GLN A 101 9.13 19.82 10.98
N GLN A 102 8.96 19.82 12.31
CA GLN A 102 7.68 19.50 12.93
C GLN A 102 6.73 20.67 12.66
N LEU A 103 5.64 20.41 11.92
CA LEU A 103 4.43 21.21 12.00
C LEU A 103 3.51 20.48 12.99
N ASP A 104 3.70 20.74 14.28
CA ASP A 104 2.74 20.31 15.29
C ASP A 104 1.46 21.12 15.10
N MET A 105 0.48 20.53 14.42
CA MET A 105 -0.85 21.11 14.26
C MET A 105 -1.69 20.77 15.49
N THR A 106 -1.54 21.54 16.57
CA THR A 106 -2.60 21.64 17.58
C THR A 106 -3.62 22.65 17.10
N SER A 107 -4.59 22.20 16.30
CA SER A 107 -5.71 23.05 15.89
C SER A 107 -6.53 23.44 17.13
N THR A 108 -6.27 24.65 17.62
CA THR A 108 -7.24 25.43 18.39
C THR A 108 -7.53 26.66 17.52
N ASP A 109 -8.66 26.59 16.83
CA ASP A 109 -9.42 27.65 16.17
C ASP A 109 -8.66 28.88 15.61
N GLY A 110 -8.66 29.00 14.27
CA GLY A 110 -8.71 30.32 13.62
C GLY A 110 -7.66 30.61 12.54
N SER A 111 -8.10 30.55 11.29
CA SER A 111 -7.51 31.18 10.08
C SER A 111 -6.10 30.76 9.66
N MET A 112 -6.04 30.07 8.52
CA MET A 112 -4.82 29.82 7.76
C MET A 112 -4.55 31.01 6.84
N SER A 113 -3.51 31.79 7.11
CA SER A 113 -2.85 32.60 6.07
C SER A 113 -1.50 31.95 5.74
N PRO A 114 -1.25 31.50 4.50
CA PRO A 114 0.08 31.06 4.13
C PRO A 114 1.04 32.24 4.22
N LYS A 115 2.05 32.17 5.10
CA LYS A 115 3.15 33.15 5.09
C LYS A 115 3.96 32.91 3.82
N ALA A 116 4.02 33.95 2.97
CA ALA A 116 4.82 33.93 1.76
C ALA A 116 6.30 33.68 2.11
N ILE A 117 6.93 32.78 1.36
CA ILE A 117 8.38 32.56 1.44
C ILE A 117 9.04 33.73 0.72
N GLU A 118 9.71 34.63 1.46
CA GLU A 118 10.53 35.68 0.88
C GLU A 118 11.84 35.10 0.35
N VAL A 119 11.89 34.87 -0.96
CA VAL A 119 13.13 34.50 -1.66
C VAL A 119 13.99 35.76 -1.80
N THR A 120 15.00 35.90 -0.94
CA THR A 120 16.02 36.94 -1.12
C THR A 120 17.04 36.46 -2.16
N VAL A 121 16.91 36.94 -3.40
CA VAL A 121 17.93 36.73 -4.44
C VAL A 121 19.15 37.59 -4.10
N ARG A 122 20.24 36.98 -3.65
CA ARG A 122 21.54 37.66 -3.59
C ARG A 122 22.07 37.77 -5.03
N LYS A 123 22.18 38.99 -5.55
CA LYS A 123 22.91 39.22 -6.81
C LYS A 123 24.37 38.82 -6.57
N SER A 124 24.88 37.93 -7.42
CA SER A 124 26.29 37.59 -7.48
C SER A 124 27.06 38.86 -7.81
N ASP A 125 27.96 39.27 -6.92
CA ASP A 125 28.80 40.45 -7.14
C ASP A 125 29.53 40.33 -8.49
N GLU A 126 29.51 41.45 -9.21
CA GLU A 126 30.19 41.66 -10.48
C GLU A 126 31.63 41.16 -10.39
N ASN A 127 31.98 40.29 -11.33
CA ASN A 127 33.35 39.88 -11.62
C ASN A 127 34.15 41.14 -11.99
N LYS A 128 34.76 41.78 -11.00
CA LYS A 128 35.64 42.92 -11.21
C LYS A 128 37.01 42.41 -11.63
N THR A 129 37.37 42.87 -12.81
CA THR A 129 38.55 42.56 -13.63
C THR A 129 39.86 42.90 -12.93
#